data_AF-A0A484GY76-F1
#
_entry.id   AF-A0A484GY76-F1
#
_cell.length_a   1.000
_cell.length_b   1.000
_cell.length_c   1.000
_cell.angle_alpha   90.00
_cell.angle_beta   90.00
_cell.angle_gamma   90.00
#
_symmetry.space_group_name_H-M   'P 1'
#
loop_
_entity.id
_entity.type
_entity.pdbx_description
1 polymer ?
#
loop_
_entity_poly.entity_id
_entity_poly.type
_entity_poly.pdbx_seq_one_letter_code
_entity_poly.pdbx_strand_id
1 'polypeptide(L)'
;CIDWSVDLKTYMALAGEPVRVKCALFYSYIRTNYSMAQSTGLRLMWYKNKGDLEEPIIFSEVRMSKEEDSIWFHSAEAQDSGFYTCVLR
;
A
#
# COMPACT_ATOMS: atom_id res chain seq x y z
N CYS A 1 3.59 0.78 -16.68
CA CYS A 1 4.05 1.62 -15.56
C CYS A 1 5.54 1.39 -15.36
N ILE A 2 6.27 2.31 -14.72
CA ILE A 2 7.64 2.04 -14.27
C ILE A 2 7.53 1.20 -13.00
N ASP A 3 8.15 0.03 -13.00
CA ASP A 3 8.23 -0.87 -11.86
C ASP A 3 9.55 -0.66 -11.11
N TRP A 4 9.46 -0.32 -9.83
CA TRP A 4 10.60 -0.08 -8.94
C TRP A 4 11.01 -1.33 -8.15
N SER A 5 10.39 -2.48 -8.43
CA SER A 5 10.54 -3.71 -7.66
C SER A 5 10.12 -3.53 -6.19
N VAL A 6 10.63 -4.39 -5.30
CA VAL A 6 10.31 -4.38 -3.87
C VAL A 6 11.13 -3.33 -3.13
N ASP A 7 10.46 -2.48 -2.35
CA ASP A 7 11.12 -1.50 -1.50
C ASP A 7 11.93 -2.17 -0.36
N LEU A 8 13.01 -1.52 0.08
CA LEU A 8 13.90 -2.04 1.11
C LEU A 8 13.23 -2.07 2.51
N LYS A 9 12.22 -1.25 2.75
CA LYS A 9 11.51 -1.19 4.03
C LYS A 9 10.47 -2.31 4.12
N THR A 10 10.70 -3.24 5.02
CA THR A 10 9.76 -4.30 5.36
C THR A 10 8.87 -3.90 6.54
N TYR A 11 7.60 -4.31 6.51
CA TYR A 11 6.66 -4.14 7.61
C TYR A 11 6.39 -5.50 8.27
N MET A 12 6.50 -5.57 9.60
CA MET A 12 6.23 -6.77 10.39
C MET A 12 5.28 -6.40 11.52
N ALA A 13 4.28 -7.26 11.75
CA ALA A 13 3.31 -7.14 12.82
C ALA A 13 2.87 -8.54 13.25
N LEU A 14 2.63 -8.72 14.55
CA LEU A 14 2.00 -9.95 15.04
C LEU A 14 0.51 -9.93 14.73
N ALA A 15 -0.11 -11.11 14.69
CA ALA A 15 -1.56 -11.21 14.49
C ALA A 15 -2.30 -10.45 15.61
N GLY A 16 -3.23 -9.58 15.22
CA GLY A 16 -3.97 -8.69 16.11
C GLY A 16 -3.34 -7.30 16.30
N GLU A 17 -2.08 -7.09 15.91
CA GLU A 17 -1.43 -5.78 16.02
C GLU A 17 -1.82 -4.85 14.86
N PRO A 18 -1.95 -3.55 15.11
CA PRO A 18 -2.17 -2.58 14.04
C PRO A 18 -0.87 -2.30 13.27
N VAL A 19 -0.97 -2.11 11.96
CA VAL A 19 0.17 -1.73 11.11
C VAL A 19 -0.24 -0.76 10.00
N ARG A 20 0.55 0.30 9.83
CA ARG A 20 0.40 1.28 8.74
C ARG A 20 1.48 1.06 7.69
N VAL A 21 1.09 0.64 6.50
CA VAL A 21 1.99 0.46 5.35
C VAL A 21 1.88 1.70 4.45
N LYS A 22 2.98 2.43 4.27
CA LYS A 22 3.02 3.65 3.46
C LYS A 22 3.53 3.33 2.05
N CYS A 23 2.97 3.94 1.02
CA CYS A 23 3.45 3.75 -0.35
C CYS A 23 4.88 4.30 -0.53
N ALA A 24 5.78 3.44 -1.01
CA ALA A 24 7.19 3.75 -1.17
C ALA A 24 7.49 4.83 -2.20
N LEU A 25 6.61 5.00 -3.19
CA LEU A 25 6.74 6.05 -4.19
C LEU A 25 6.96 7.42 -3.52
N PHE A 26 6.13 7.78 -2.54
CA PHE A 26 6.13 9.12 -1.95
C PHE A 26 7.25 9.41 -0.93
N TYR A 27 7.99 8.40 -0.47
CA TYR A 27 9.10 8.61 0.47
C TYR A 27 10.48 8.23 -0.07
N SER A 28 10.56 7.56 -1.23
CA SER A 28 11.82 7.05 -1.76
C SER A 28 12.01 7.33 -3.26
N TYR A 29 11.00 7.06 -4.09
CA TYR A 29 11.20 6.96 -5.54
C TYR A 29 10.77 8.19 -6.35
N ILE A 30 9.80 8.97 -5.86
CA ILE A 30 9.34 10.20 -6.52
C ILE A 30 9.48 11.40 -5.58
N ARG A 31 9.62 12.61 -6.15
CA ARG A 31 9.78 13.86 -5.39
C ARG A 31 8.47 14.48 -4.93
N THR A 32 7.36 14.08 -5.55
CA THR A 32 6.02 14.61 -5.28
C THR A 32 5.42 13.90 -4.07
N ASN A 33 4.63 14.59 -3.24
CA ASN A 33 3.87 13.96 -2.15
C ASN A 33 2.46 13.54 -2.62
N TYR A 34 1.72 12.83 -1.75
CA TYR A 34 0.38 12.35 -2.07
C TYR A 34 -0.60 13.44 -2.50
N SER A 35 -0.69 14.52 -1.71
CA SER A 35 -1.64 15.61 -1.96
C SER A 35 -1.34 16.34 -3.28
N MET A 36 -0.06 16.54 -3.61
CA MET A 36 0.35 17.12 -4.89
C MET A 36 0.06 16.18 -6.06
N ALA A 37 0.30 14.87 -5.91
CA ALA A 37 -0.04 13.93 -6.96
C ALA A 37 -1.56 13.92 -7.24
N GLN A 38 -2.37 13.92 -6.18
CA GLN A 38 -3.83 14.04 -6.31
C GLN A 38 -4.26 15.33 -6.99
N SER A 39 -3.67 16.49 -6.65
CA SER A 39 -4.07 17.77 -7.25
C SER A 39 -3.75 17.84 -8.75
N THR A 40 -2.75 17.07 -9.21
CA THR A 40 -2.44 16.90 -10.64
C THR A 40 -3.33 15.87 -11.36
N GLY A 41 -4.30 15.27 -10.66
CA GLY A 41 -5.24 14.30 -11.21
C GLY A 41 -4.78 12.83 -11.16
N LEU A 42 -3.60 12.54 -10.59
CA LEU A 42 -3.10 11.18 -10.42
C LEU A 42 -3.84 10.48 -9.27
N ARG A 43 -4.08 9.18 -9.44
CA ARG A 43 -4.77 8.32 -8.48
C ARG A 43 -3.84 7.24 -7.97
N LEU A 44 -3.83 7.07 -6.64
CA LEU A 44 -3.14 5.98 -5.98
C LEU A 44 -4.04 4.76 -5.89
N MET A 45 -3.60 3.65 -6.47
CA MET A 45 -4.23 2.33 -6.39
C MET A 45 -3.32 1.37 -5.65
N TRP A 46 -3.92 0.36 -5.02
CA TRP A 46 -3.21 -0.67 -4.28
C TRP A 46 -3.61 -2.05 -4.77
N TYR A 47 -2.62 -2.93 -4.91
CA TYR A 47 -2.77 -4.32 -5.31
C TYR A 47 -2.06 -5.21 -4.30
N LYS A 48 -2.55 -6.42 -4.13
CA LYS A 48 -1.91 -7.45 -3.32
C LYS A 48 -1.56 -8.63 -4.21
N ASN A 49 -0.37 -9.17 -4.03
CA ASN A 49 0.02 -10.39 -4.73
C ASN A 49 -0.73 -11.60 -4.17
N LYS A 50 -1.15 -12.50 -5.05
CA LYS A 50 -1.80 -13.76 -4.71
C LYS A 50 -1.33 -14.83 -5.67
N GLY A 51 -0.23 -15.49 -5.30
CA GLY A 51 0.56 -16.30 -6.24
C GLY A 51 1.19 -15.40 -7.30
N ASP A 52 0.97 -15.72 -8.57
CA ASP A 52 1.52 -14.99 -9.73
C ASP A 52 0.65 -13.82 -10.20
N LEU A 53 -0.50 -13.58 -9.57
CA LEU A 53 -1.45 -12.54 -9.94
C LEU A 53 -1.45 -11.39 -8.93
N GLU A 54 -1.60 -10.16 -9.42
CA GLU A 54 -1.90 -8.98 -8.61
C GLU A 54 -3.41 -8.71 -8.64
N GLU A 55 -4.06 -8.79 -7.48
CA GLU A 55 -5.49 -8.47 -7.33
C GLU A 55 -5.65 -7.08 -6.69
N PRO A 56 -6.61 -6.25 -7.16
CA PRO A 56 -6.88 -4.96 -6.52
C PRO A 56 -7.39 -5.18 -5.09
N ILE A 57 -6.95 -4.33 -4.17
CA ILE A 57 -7.35 -4.43 -2.77
C ILE A 57 -8.75 -3.86 -2.57
N ILE A 58 -9.64 -4.65 -1.97
CA ILE A 58 -10.95 -4.20 -1.52
C ILE A 58 -10.83 -3.78 -0.05
N PHE A 59 -10.89 -2.48 0.19
CA PHE A 59 -10.82 -1.93 1.54
C PHE A 59 -12.12 -2.15 2.31
N SER A 60 -11.99 -2.48 3.60
CA SER A 60 -13.08 -2.63 4.55
C SER A 60 -12.76 -1.76 5.76
N GLU A 61 -13.56 -0.72 5.99
CA GLU A 61 -13.32 0.30 7.03
C GLU A 61 -13.12 -0.28 8.45
N VAL A 62 -13.61 -1.49 8.71
CA VAL A 62 -13.48 -2.15 10.02
C VAL A 62 -12.08 -2.70 10.28
N ARG A 63 -11.45 -3.29 9.27
CA ARG A 63 -10.20 -4.06 9.44
C ARG A 63 -9.02 -3.46 8.69
N MET A 64 -9.27 -3.01 7.46
CA MET A 64 -8.25 -2.55 6.54
C MET A 64 -8.79 -1.38 5.73
N SER A 65 -8.33 -0.18 6.05
CA SER A 65 -8.73 1.07 5.39
C SER A 65 -7.60 1.63 4.53
N LYS A 66 -7.97 2.49 3.57
CA LYS A 66 -7.03 3.30 2.83
C LYS A 66 -7.01 4.69 3.43
N GLU A 67 -5.88 5.09 4.00
CA GLU A 67 -5.68 6.41 4.60
C GLU A 67 -4.57 7.15 3.84
N GLU A 68 -4.96 8.18 3.09
CA GLU A 68 -4.04 8.95 2.23
C GLU A 68 -3.21 8.04 1.30
N ASP A 69 -1.89 8.03 1.49
CA ASP A 69 -0.91 7.22 0.75
C ASP A 69 -0.58 5.89 1.43
N SER A 70 -1.37 5.49 2.41
CA SER A 70 -1.10 4.34 3.27
C SER A 70 -2.27 3.37 3.28
N ILE A 71 -1.97 2.10 3.48
CA ILE A 71 -2.94 1.10 3.94
C ILE A 71 -2.83 1.02 5.45
N TRP A 72 -3.97 1.14 6.13
CA TRP A 72 -4.06 0.94 7.57
C TRP A 72 -4.71 -0.39 7.88
N PHE A 73 -3.96 -1.30 8.51
CA PHE A 73 -4.50 -2.50 9.10
C PHE A 73 -4.78 -2.19 10.57
N HIS A 74 -6.06 -2.14 10.96
CA HIS A 74 -6.46 -1.93 12.35
C HIS A 74 -6.20 -3.18 13.20
N SER A 75 -6.22 -4.36 12.56
CA SER A 75 -5.86 -5.65 13.16
C SER A 75 -5.27 -6.53 12.06
N ALA A 76 -3.96 -6.81 12.13
CA ALA A 76 -3.26 -7.65 11.17
C ALA A 76 -3.61 -9.13 11.35
N GLU A 77 -3.72 -9.87 10.25
CA GLU A 77 -3.95 -11.31 10.26
C GLU A 77 -2.82 -12.04 9.52
N ALA A 78 -2.61 -13.32 9.82
CA ALA A 78 -1.56 -14.11 9.16
C ALA A 78 -1.72 -14.12 7.63
N GLN A 79 -2.97 -14.11 7.14
CA GLN A 79 -3.31 -14.04 5.73
C GLN A 79 -2.99 -12.68 5.08
N ASP A 80 -2.70 -11.64 5.85
CA ASP A 80 -2.27 -10.34 5.32
C ASP A 80 -0.80 -10.34 4.87
N SER A 81 -0.03 -11.38 5.21
CA SER A 81 1.35 -11.53 4.74
C SER A 81 1.43 -11.54 3.21
N GLY A 82 2.37 -10.80 2.65
CA GLY A 82 2.57 -10.71 1.20
C GLY A 82 3.16 -9.38 0.76
N PHE A 83 3.20 -9.18 -0.56
CA PHE A 83 3.63 -7.96 -1.22
C PHE A 83 2.41 -7.08 -1.56
N TYR A 84 2.55 -5.80 -1.25
CA TYR A 84 1.55 -4.77 -1.49
C TYR A 84 2.11 -3.76 -2.48
N THR A 85 1.56 -3.74 -3.69
CA THR A 85 2.02 -2.88 -4.78
C THR A 85 1.19 -1.59 -4.76
N CYS A 86 1.86 -0.44 -4.64
CA CYS A 86 1.21 0.86 -4.85
C CYS A 86 1.51 1.41 -6.25
N VAL A 87 0.46 1.79 -6.97
CA VAL A 87 0.54 2.27 -8.35
C VAL A 87 -0.06 3.67 -8.43
N LEU A 88 0.67 4.61 -9.03
CA LEU A 88 0.21 5.97 -9.29
C LEU A 88 -0.11 6.13 -10.79
N ARG A 89 -1.36 6.46 -11.14
CA ARG A 89 -1.83 6.65 -12.53
C ARG A 89 -2.89 7.75 -12.63
#